data_AF-A0A925VWC8-F1
#
_entry.id   AF-A0A925VWC8-F1
#
_cell.length_a   1.000
_cell.length_b   1.000
_cell.length_c   1.000
_cell.angle_alpha   90.00
_cell.angle_beta   90.00
_cell.angle_gamma   90.00
#
_symmetry.space_group_name_H-M   'P 1'
#
loop_
_entity.id
_entity.type
_entity.pdbx_description
1 polymer ?
#
loop_
_entity_poly.entity_id
_entity_poly.type
_entity_poly.pdbx_seq_one_letter_code
_entity_poly.pdbx_strand_id
1 'polypeptide(L)' 'IMQCGVVGCHPDDQKEWFDNTISYLSGRFPELKPNEVTDLRTLGERFAQPPKARADSQTASV' A
#
# COMPACT_ATOMS: atom_id res chain seq x y z
N ILE A 1 9.68 13.56 5.94
CA ILE A 1 8.39 13.00 5.46
C ILE A 1 8.22 11.69 6.19
N MET A 2 7.19 11.52 7.01
CA MET A 2 6.93 10.23 7.66
C MET A 2 6.69 9.23 6.53
N GLN A 3 7.64 8.34 6.27
CA GLN A 3 7.41 7.22 5.37
C GLN A 3 6.30 6.41 6.03
N CYS A 4 5.12 6.39 5.41
CA CYS A 4 4.13 5.37 5.73
C CYS A 4 4.89 4.05 5.68
N GLY A 5 5.09 3.40 6.83
CA GLY A 5 5.83 2.15 6.98
C GLY A 5 5.10 0.97 6.36
N VAL A 6 4.37 1.21 5.27
CA VAL A 6 3.60 0.26 4.47
C VAL A 6 4.42 -0.08 3.23
N VAL A 7 5.08 0.89 2.59
CA VAL A 7 5.93 0.62 1.42
C VAL A 7 7.26 0.02 1.88
N GLY A 8 7.46 -1.27 1.62
CA GLY A 8 8.69 -2.00 1.99
C GLY A 8 8.72 -2.60 3.39
N CYS A 9 7.59 -2.65 4.12
CA CYS A 9 7.49 -3.39 5.38
C CYS A 9 7.27 -4.90 5.16
N HIS A 10 7.26 -5.66 6.26
CA HIS A 10 6.95 -7.08 6.19
C HIS A 10 5.55 -7.30 5.60
N PRO A 11 5.34 -8.34 4.78
CA PRO A 11 4.03 -8.61 4.15
C PRO A 11 2.88 -8.70 5.16
N ASP A 12 3.13 -9.26 6.34
CA ASP A 12 2.10 -9.39 7.39
C ASP A 12 1.70 -8.04 7.99
N ASP A 13 2.66 -7.16 8.27
CA ASP A 13 2.40 -5.79 8.75
C ASP A 13 1.63 -4.99 7.69
N GLN A 14 1.99 -5.19 6.43
CA GLN A 14 1.34 -4.57 5.28
C GLN A 14 -0.12 -5.02 5.18
N LYS A 15 -0.37 -6.32 5.34
CA LYS A 15 -1.71 -6.90 5.35
C LYS A 15 -2.54 -6.35 6.50
N GLU A 16 -1.99 -6.35 7.72
CA GLU A 16 -2.67 -5.82 8.91
C GLU A 16 -3.04 -4.35 8.73
N TRP A 17 -2.11 -3.54 8.21
CA TRP A 17 -2.36 -2.14 7.94
C TRP A 17 -3.51 -1.94 6.94
N PHE A 18 -3.50 -2.67 5.83
CA PHE A 18 -4.57 -2.58 4.84
C PHE A 18 -5.91 -3.10 5.37
N ASP A 19 -5.92 -4.16 6.19
CA ASP A 19 -7.15 -4.71 6.79
C ASP A 19 -7.80 -3.66 7.70
N ASN A 20 -7.01 -3.03 8.58
CA ASN A 20 -7.46 -1.95 9.45
C ASN A 20 -7.94 -0.73 8.65
N THR A 21 -7.20 -0.36 7.59
CA THR A 21 -7.55 0.80 6.75
C THR A 21 -8.88 0.58 6.03
N ILE A 22 -9.08 -0.59 5.43
CA ILE A 22 -10.32 -0.92 4.73
C ILE A 22 -11.50 -1.00 5.72
N SER A 23 -11.30 -1.56 6.91
CA SER A 23 -12.32 -1.56 7.97
C SER A 23 -12.73 -0.14 8.35
N TYR A 24 -11.76 0.75 8.57
CA TYR A 24 -12.02 2.16 8.88
C TYR A 24 -12.78 2.87 7.76
N LEU A 25 -12.35 2.72 6.52
CA LEU A 25 -13.00 3.36 5.36
C LEU A 25 -14.45 2.86 5.19
N SER A 26 -14.68 1.55 5.34
CA SER A 26 -16.01 0.96 5.20
C SER A 26 -16.95 1.39 6.32
N GLY A 27 -16.45 1.57 7.54
CA GLY A 27 -17.24 2.08 8.66
C GLY A 27 -17.51 3.59 8.58
N ARG A 28 -16.60 4.36 7.99
CA ARG A 28 -16.71 5.81 7.87
C ARG A 28 -17.55 6.27 6.68
N PHE A 29 -17.51 5.53 5.57
CA PHE A 29 -18.18 5.86 4.32
C PHE A 29 -19.16 4.74 3.94
N PRO A 30 -20.38 4.70 4.53
CA PRO A 30 -21.38 3.66 4.25
C PRO A 30 -21.90 3.67 2.80
N GLU A 31 -21.65 4.75 2.05
CA GLU A 31 -21.93 4.85 0.62
C GLU A 31 -20.97 4.04 -0.26
N LEU A 32 -19.81 3.61 0.27
CA LEU A 32 -18.88 2.76 -0.46
C LEU A 32 -19.49 1.40 -0.73
N LYS A 33 -19.58 1.05 -2.01
CA LYS A 33 -20.07 -0.27 -2.43
C LYS A 33 -19.00 -1.33 -2.16
N PRO A 34 -19.40 -2.60 -1.96
CA PRO A 34 -18.45 -3.69 -1.72
C PRO A 34 -17.37 -3.83 -2.80
N ASN A 35 -17.71 -3.55 -4.07
CA ASN A 35 -16.75 -3.58 -5.16
C ASN A 35 -15.74 -2.42 -5.06
N GLU A 36 -16.17 -1.22 -4.69
CA GLU A 36 -15.30 -0.06 -4.53
C GLU A 36 -14.31 -0.25 -3.38
N VAL A 37 -14.75 -0.88 -2.28
CA VAL A 37 -13.87 -1.28 -1.17
C VAL A 37 -12.78 -2.26 -1.64
N THR A 38 -13.17 -3.22 -2.48
CA THR A 38 -12.24 -4.21 -3.06
C THR A 38 -11.25 -3.55 -4.03
N ASP A 39 -11.72 -2.59 -4.83
CA ASP A 39 -10.89 -1.82 -5.75
C ASP A 39 -9.89 -0.95 -4.99
N LEU A 40 -10.30 -0.31 -3.90
CA LEU A 40 -9.43 0.46 -3.01
C LEU A 40 -8.31 -0.40 -2.42
N ARG A 41 -8.65 -1.63 -1.98
CA ARG A 41 -7.66 -2.60 -1.49
C ARG A 41 -6.64 -2.95 -2.57
N THR A 42 -7.13 -3.35 -3.74
CA THR A 42 -6.30 -3.74 -4.88
C THR A 42 -5.38 -2.60 -5.32
N LEU A 43 -5.91 -1.38 -5.36
CA LEU A 43 -5.16 -0.19 -5.73
C LEU A 43 -4.07 0.11 -4.70
N GLY A 44 -4.43 0.09 -3.42
CA GLY A 44 -3.49 0.29 -2.31
C GLY A 44 -2.32 -0.68 -2.35
N GLU A 45 -2.59 -1.97 -2.52
CA GLU A 45 -1.55 -3.02 -2.61
C GLU A 45 -0.60 -2.79 -3.79
N ARG A 46 -1.11 -2.32 -4.93
CA ARG A 46 -0.30 -1.96 -6.10
C ARG A 46 0.62 -0.77 -5.84
N PHE A 47 0.14 0.24 -5.10
CA PHE A 47 0.97 1.39 -4.70
C PHE A 47 1.98 1.04 -3.60
N ALA A 48 1.69 0.05 -2.78
CA ALA A 48 2.61 -0.47 -1.76
C ALA A 48 3.74 -1.33 -2.36
N GLN A 49 3.59 -1.78 -3.61
CA GLN A 49 4.69 -2.44 -4.30
C GLN A 49 5.87 -1.47 -4.42
N PRO A 50 7.10 -1.95 -4.18
CA PRO A 50 8.28 -1.12 -4.43
C PRO A 50 8.23 -0.64 -5.89
N PRO A 51 8.62 0.62 -6.17
CA PRO A 51 8.78 1.08 -7.53
C PRO A 51 9.60 0.04 -8.28
N LYS A 52 9.16 -0.39 -9.47
CA LYS A 52 9.96 -1.26 -10.34
C LYS A 52 11.37 -0.69 -10.32
N ALA A 53 12.33 -1.42 -9.75
CA ALA A 53 13.69 -0.97 -9.68
C ALA A 53 14.06 -0.58 -11.10
N ARG A 54 14.24 0.72 -11.35
CA ARG A 54 15.02 1.12 -12.50
C ARG A 54 16.35 0.42 -12.25
N ALA A 55 16.73 -0.48 -13.15
CA ALA A 55 18.05 -1.08 -13.13
C ALA A 55 19.09 0.03 -13.43
N ASP A 56 19.18 1.02 -12.55
CA ASP A 56 20.22 2.02 -12.56
C ASP A 56 21.34 1.44 -11.72
N SER A 57 22.23 0.74 -12.41
CA SER A 57 23.67 0.95 -12.32
C SER A 57 24.12 1.67 -11.04
N GLN A 58 24.21 0.94 -9.94
CA GLN A 58 25.04 1.35 -8.83
C GLN A 58 26.50 1.07 -9.22
N THR A 59 27.19 2.08 -9.76
CA THR A 59 28.63 2.33 -9.53
C THR A 59 29.00 3.76 -9.95
N ALA A 60 28.79 4.69 -9.03
CA ALA A 60 29.60 5.89 -8.81
C ALA A 60 29.92 5.86 -7.30
N SER A 61 31.13 6.04 -6.77
CA SER A 61 32.42 6.52 -7.27
C SER A 61 33.53 6.12 -6.28
N VAL A 62 34.78 6.38 -6.71
CA VAL A 62 36.06 6.58 -5.97
C VAL A 62 37.04 5.43 -6.09
#